data_AF-A0A966TQ29-F1
#
_entry.id   AF-A0A966TQ29-F1
#
_cell.length_a   1.000
_cell.length_b   1.000
_cell.length_c   1.000
_cell.angle_alpha   90.00
_cell.angle_beta   90.00
_cell.angle_gamma   90.00
#
_symmetry.space_group_name_H-M   'P 1'
#
loop_
_entity.id
_entity.type
_entity.pdbx_description
1 polymer ?
#
loop_
_entity_poly.entity_id
_entity_poly.type
_entity_poly.pdbx_seq_one_letter_code
_entity_poly.pdbx_strand_id
1 'polypeptide(L)'
;ATMNVFLHSMKTAQTQEIYANASQMWSVRLATLNRRLEQANLPVHVAGMETVWSILYKTPSRYNWMFQFYLRDHGIALSWVGSGRMIFNFGMDDKDYEIFMQRFVKAAESMEKDGWWWTDTQLTNRHIRQSVFKEILKRKYLPA
;
A
#
# COMPACT_ATOMS: atom_id res chain seq x y z
N ALA A 1 -5.47 -32.64 13.49
CA ALA A 1 -6.87 -32.30 13.85
C ALA A 1 -7.30 -30.90 13.38
N THR A 2 -6.41 -29.91 13.34
CA THR A 2 -6.70 -28.50 13.00
C THR A 2 -7.27 -28.28 11.60
N MET A 3 -6.78 -28.99 10.58
CA MET A 3 -7.32 -28.89 9.21
C MET A 3 -8.78 -29.38 9.11
N ASN A 4 -9.15 -30.41 9.87
CA ASN A 4 -10.52 -30.95 9.84
C ASN A 4 -11.54 -29.94 10.38
N VAL A 5 -11.18 -29.24 11.47
CA VAL A 5 -12.03 -28.18 12.06
C VAL A 5 -12.22 -27.02 11.08
N PHE A 6 -11.14 -26.59 10.41
CA PHE A 6 -11.22 -25.55 9.37
C PHE A 6 -12.15 -25.96 8.21
N LEU A 7 -12.01 -27.19 7.69
CA LEU A 7 -12.87 -27.66 6.60
C LEU A 7 -14.35 -27.75 7.01
N HIS A 8 -14.64 -28.02 8.29
CA HIS A 8 -16.01 -27.98 8.81
C HIS A 8 -16.51 -26.55 9.00
N SER A 9 -15.68 -25.62 9.48
CA SER A 9 -16.07 -24.22 9.59
C SER A 9 -16.39 -23.60 8.22
N MET A 10 -15.66 -23.98 7.17
CA MET A 10 -15.93 -23.55 5.79
C MET A 10 -17.32 -23.97 5.26
N LYS A 11 -17.94 -25.00 5.85
CA LYS A 11 -19.29 -25.46 5.47
C LYS A 11 -20.41 -24.72 6.20
N THR A 12 -20.09 -23.88 7.18
CA THR A 12 -21.10 -23.11 7.91
C THR A 12 -21.71 -22.05 6.99
N ALA A 13 -23.02 -21.81 7.12
CA ALA A 13 -23.73 -20.80 6.32
C ALA A 13 -23.10 -19.40 6.47
N GLN A 14 -22.72 -19.04 7.69
CA GLN A 14 -22.02 -17.79 7.98
C GLN A 14 -20.72 -17.65 7.17
N THR A 15 -19.87 -18.69 7.14
CA THR A 15 -18.61 -18.61 6.40
C THR A 15 -18.87 -18.53 4.90
N GLN A 16 -19.79 -19.33 4.37
CA GLN A 16 -20.16 -19.30 2.95
C GLN A 16 -20.68 -17.94 2.49
N GLU A 17 -21.49 -17.27 3.31
CA GLU A 17 -22.00 -15.93 3.03
C GLU A 17 -20.88 -14.89 2.96
N ILE A 18 -19.88 -14.96 3.85
CA ILE A 18 -18.72 -14.07 3.79
C ILE A 18 -17.96 -14.29 2.46
N TYR A 19 -17.74 -15.54 2.06
CA TYR A 19 -17.08 -15.84 0.77
C TYR A 19 -17.88 -15.40 -0.45
N ALA A 20 -19.20 -15.54 -0.43
CA ALA A 20 -20.07 -15.11 -1.53
C ALA A 20 -20.00 -13.59 -1.76
N ASN A 21 -19.86 -12.81 -0.69
CA ASN A 21 -19.85 -11.35 -0.74
C ASN A 21 -18.44 -10.72 -0.79
N ALA A 22 -17.39 -11.52 -0.55
CA ALA A 22 -16.04 -11.02 -0.36
C ALA A 22 -15.51 -10.19 -1.54
N SER A 23 -15.63 -10.71 -2.77
CA SER A 23 -15.14 -10.02 -3.97
C SER A 23 -15.74 -8.61 -4.10
N GLN A 24 -17.06 -8.50 -3.95
CA GLN A 24 -17.75 -7.21 -4.01
C GLN A 24 -17.34 -6.28 -2.87
N MET A 25 -17.30 -6.79 -1.64
CA MET A 25 -16.92 -6.02 -0.46
C MET A 25 -15.50 -5.45 -0.60
N TRP A 26 -14.52 -6.28 -0.95
CA TRP A 26 -13.13 -5.86 -1.09
C TRP A 26 -12.91 -4.91 -2.27
N SER A 27 -13.66 -5.07 -3.36
CA SER A 27 -13.67 -4.13 -4.49
C SER A 27 -14.17 -2.74 -4.05
N VAL A 28 -15.29 -2.68 -3.31
CA VAL A 28 -15.83 -1.43 -2.77
C VAL A 28 -14.86 -0.78 -1.79
N ARG A 29 -14.25 -1.58 -0.90
CA ARG A 29 -13.23 -1.10 0.05
C ARG A 29 -12.04 -0.46 -0.68
N LEU A 30 -11.46 -1.17 -1.66
CA LEU A 30 -10.35 -0.66 -2.48
C LEU A 30 -10.71 0.65 -3.18
N ALA A 31 -11.88 0.71 -3.82
CA ALA A 31 -12.36 1.92 -4.50
C ALA A 31 -12.56 3.09 -3.53
N THR A 32 -13.03 2.80 -2.31
CA THR A 32 -13.24 3.82 -1.26
C THR A 32 -11.92 4.43 -0.80
N LEU A 33 -10.90 3.61 -0.55
CA LEU A 33 -9.57 4.10 -0.17
C LEU A 33 -8.97 4.97 -1.29
N ASN A 34 -9.03 4.50 -2.54
CA ASN A 34 -8.53 5.26 -3.69
C ASN A 34 -9.25 6.61 -3.86
N ARG A 35 -10.57 6.66 -3.63
CA ARG A 35 -11.32 7.92 -3.67
C ARG A 35 -10.85 8.89 -2.59
N ARG A 36 -10.59 8.42 -1.37
CA ARG A 36 -10.09 9.28 -0.28
C ARG A 36 -8.70 9.82 -0.59
N LEU A 37 -7.80 8.98 -1.11
CA LEU A 37 -6.47 9.40 -1.54
C LEU A 37 -6.54 10.46 -2.64
N GLU A 38 -7.44 10.29 -3.60
CA GLU A 38 -7.66 11.25 -4.68
C GLU A 38 -8.27 12.57 -4.18
N GLN A 39 -9.26 12.52 -3.29
CA GLN A 39 -9.84 13.71 -2.67
C GLN A 39 -8.82 14.51 -1.84
N ALA A 40 -7.85 13.82 -1.24
CA ALA A 40 -6.73 14.44 -0.52
C ALA A 40 -5.58 14.88 -1.46
N ASN A 41 -5.71 14.71 -2.79
CA ASN A 41 -4.69 15.01 -3.80
C ASN A 41 -3.35 14.27 -3.59
N LEU A 42 -3.38 13.10 -2.98
CA LEU A 42 -2.18 12.33 -2.66
C LEU A 42 -1.71 11.51 -3.89
N PRO A 43 -0.40 11.42 -4.17
CA PRO A 43 0.13 10.72 -5.35
C PRO A 43 0.24 9.21 -5.16
N VAL A 44 -0.65 8.62 -4.37
CA VAL A 44 -0.68 7.20 -4.02
C VAL A 44 -1.97 6.58 -4.53
N HIS A 45 -1.88 5.34 -5.01
CA HIS A 45 -3.01 4.55 -5.48
C HIS A 45 -2.82 3.10 -5.02
N VAL A 46 -3.91 2.36 -4.82
CA VAL A 46 -3.85 0.94 -4.49
C VAL A 46 -4.55 0.12 -5.56
N ALA A 47 -3.93 -0.99 -5.95
CA ALA A 47 -4.51 -1.97 -6.84
C ALA A 47 -4.41 -3.34 -6.19
N GLY A 48 -5.37 -4.22 -6.44
CA GLY A 48 -5.40 -5.50 -5.78
C GLY A 48 -6.55 -6.39 -6.21
N MET A 49 -6.50 -7.63 -5.73
CA MET A 49 -7.54 -8.63 -5.91
C MET A 49 -7.92 -9.13 -4.52
N GLU A 50 -9.21 -9.02 -4.18
CA GLU A 50 -9.76 -9.38 -2.87
C GLU A 50 -8.94 -8.79 -1.71
N THR A 51 -8.32 -9.63 -0.87
CA THR A 51 -7.55 -9.24 0.32
C THR A 51 -6.09 -8.93 0.05
N VAL A 52 -5.66 -8.92 -1.21
CA VAL A 52 -4.24 -8.80 -1.58
C VAL A 52 -4.01 -7.59 -2.45
N TRP A 53 -3.45 -6.54 -1.85
CA TRP A 53 -3.28 -5.23 -2.48
C TRP A 53 -1.80 -4.85 -2.61
N SER A 54 -1.52 -3.96 -3.55
CA SER A 54 -0.21 -3.36 -3.80
C SER A 54 -0.34 -1.85 -3.90
N ILE A 55 0.69 -1.16 -3.40
CA ILE A 55 0.77 0.30 -3.47
C ILE A 55 1.40 0.68 -4.82
N LEU A 56 0.75 1.61 -5.51
CA LEU A 56 1.16 2.23 -6.75
C LEU A 56 1.35 3.73 -6.52
N TYR A 57 2.26 4.32 -7.26
CA TYR A 57 2.58 5.74 -7.15
C TYR A 57 2.25 6.43 -8.47
N LYS A 58 1.42 7.47 -8.41
CA LYS A 58 1.01 8.26 -9.59
C LYS A 58 2.15 9.16 -10.07
N THR A 59 2.99 9.62 -9.14
CA THR A 59 4.15 10.46 -9.42
C THR A 59 5.44 9.62 -9.33
N PRO A 60 6.32 9.65 -10.33
CA PRO A 60 7.65 9.05 -10.22
C PRO A 60 8.40 9.70 -9.06
N SER A 61 8.90 8.95 -8.09
CA SER A 61 9.76 9.49 -7.03
C SER A 61 10.79 8.47 -6.57
N ARG A 62 12.01 8.95 -6.31
CA ARG A 62 13.08 8.12 -5.74
C ARG A 62 12.85 7.81 -4.26
N TYR A 63 11.90 8.50 -3.62
CA TYR A 63 11.59 8.37 -2.20
C TYR A 63 10.36 7.51 -1.91
N ASN A 64 9.77 6.87 -2.93
CA ASN A 64 8.61 5.98 -2.76
C ASN A 64 8.86 4.88 -1.71
N TRP A 65 10.11 4.39 -1.58
CA TRP A 65 10.49 3.42 -0.56
C TRP A 65 10.33 3.93 0.87
N MET A 66 10.31 5.26 1.10
CA MET A 66 10.15 5.84 2.43
C MET A 66 8.74 5.69 2.96
N PHE A 67 7.74 5.54 2.09
CA PHE A 67 6.33 5.49 2.50
C PHE A 67 6.02 4.38 3.49
N GLN A 68 6.75 3.25 3.44
CA GLN A 68 6.61 2.16 4.40
C GLN A 68 6.94 2.59 5.85
N PHE A 69 7.82 3.57 6.05
CA PHE A 69 8.15 4.08 7.38
C PHE A 69 7.05 4.98 7.92
N TYR A 70 6.46 5.83 7.07
CA TYR A 70 5.27 6.60 7.44
C TYR A 70 4.09 5.69 7.78
N LEU A 71 3.86 4.65 6.97
CA LEU A 71 2.83 3.66 7.28
C LEU A 71 3.08 3.00 8.63
N ARG A 72 4.33 2.61 8.91
CA ARG A 72 4.72 2.02 10.19
C ARG A 72 4.52 2.96 11.37
N ASP A 73 4.85 4.24 11.23
CA ASP A 73 4.64 5.27 12.25
C ASP A 73 3.15 5.46 12.59
N HIS A 74 2.29 5.37 11.57
CA HIS A 74 0.83 5.37 11.74
C HIS A 74 0.25 3.99 12.11
N GLY A 75 1.09 3.01 12.47
CA GLY A 75 0.66 1.71 12.96
C GLY A 75 0.20 0.72 11.89
N ILE A 76 0.61 0.90 10.63
CA ILE A 76 0.38 -0.03 9.52
C ILE A 76 1.71 -0.74 9.21
N ALA A 77 1.79 -2.02 9.54
CA ALA A 77 2.94 -2.84 9.22
C ALA A 77 2.81 -3.42 7.80
N LEU A 78 3.71 -3.03 6.90
CA LEU A 78 3.86 -3.70 5.60
C LEU A 78 4.81 -4.89 5.70
N SER A 79 4.64 -5.85 4.79
CA SER A 79 5.65 -6.88 4.58
C SER A 79 6.97 -6.24 4.14
N TRP A 80 8.08 -6.68 4.75
CA TRP A 80 9.44 -6.20 4.47
C TRP A 80 9.98 -6.60 3.08
N VAL A 81 9.18 -7.31 2.27
CA VAL A 81 9.56 -7.81 0.95
C VAL A 81 8.81 -7.06 -0.14
N GLY A 82 9.55 -6.37 -1.01
CA GLY A 82 9.02 -5.76 -2.23
C GLY A 82 8.38 -4.37 -2.07
N SER A 83 7.54 -3.98 -3.02
CA SER A 83 6.94 -2.63 -3.14
C SER A 83 5.67 -2.43 -2.30
N GLY A 84 5.63 -2.99 -1.09
CA GLY A 84 4.54 -2.74 -0.14
C GLY A 84 3.25 -3.51 -0.42
N ARG A 85 3.34 -4.84 -0.54
CA ARG A 85 2.15 -5.71 -0.61
C ARG A 85 1.43 -5.71 0.74
N MET A 86 0.12 -5.47 0.70
CA MET A 86 -0.78 -5.59 1.84
C MET A 86 -1.58 -6.88 1.70
N ILE A 87 -1.64 -7.66 2.78
CA ILE A 87 -2.47 -8.86 2.86
C ILE A 87 -3.38 -8.68 4.06
N PHE A 88 -4.68 -8.55 3.80
CA PHE A 88 -5.67 -8.31 4.83
C PHE A 88 -6.19 -9.63 5.41
N ASN A 89 -6.55 -9.60 6.69
CA ASN A 89 -7.38 -10.64 7.26
C ASN A 89 -8.75 -10.60 6.56
N PHE A 90 -9.19 -11.75 6.07
CA PHE A 90 -10.48 -11.90 5.40
C PHE A 90 -11.66 -11.46 6.27
N GLY A 91 -11.57 -11.68 7.58
CA GLY A 91 -12.60 -11.30 8.56
C GLY A 91 -12.48 -9.87 9.11
N MET A 92 -11.69 -8.99 8.48
CA MET A 92 -11.58 -7.59 8.92
C MET A 92 -12.95 -6.89 8.83
N ASP A 93 -13.43 -6.38 9.96
CA ASP A 93 -14.70 -5.66 10.04
C ASP A 93 -14.57 -4.23 9.48
N ASP A 94 -15.72 -3.56 9.35
CA ASP A 94 -15.77 -2.21 8.77
C ASP A 94 -15.14 -1.14 9.67
N LYS A 95 -15.12 -1.35 10.99
CA LYS A 95 -14.54 -0.40 11.94
C LYS A 95 -13.02 -0.42 11.86
N ASP A 96 -12.44 -1.61 11.86
CA ASP A 96 -11.00 -1.82 11.67
C ASP A 96 -10.57 -1.33 10.30
N TYR A 97 -11.40 -1.57 9.26
CA TYR A 97 -11.13 -1.06 7.93
C TYR A 97 -11.14 0.47 7.86
N GLU A 98 -12.09 1.13 8.52
CA GLU A 98 -12.13 2.59 8.62
C GLU A 98 -10.88 3.15 9.32
N ILE A 99 -10.46 2.55 10.44
CA ILE A 99 -9.23 2.93 11.15
C ILE A 99 -8.01 2.77 10.25
N PHE A 100 -7.94 1.66 9.51
CA PHE A 100 -6.88 1.43 8.53
C PHE A 100 -6.85 2.52 7.46
N MET A 101 -8.00 2.86 6.85
CA MET A 101 -8.06 3.92 5.84
C MET A 101 -7.60 5.28 6.39
N GLN A 102 -8.06 5.65 7.58
CA GLN A 102 -7.66 6.91 8.22
C GLN A 102 -6.15 6.98 8.46
N ARG A 103 -5.55 5.90 8.98
CA ARG A 103 -4.10 5.80 9.21
C ARG A 103 -3.32 5.83 7.89
N PHE A 104 -3.81 5.15 6.86
CA PHE A 104 -3.16 5.11 5.55
C PHE A 104 -3.11 6.49 4.90
N VAL A 105 -4.23 7.22 4.92
CA VAL A 105 -4.30 8.60 4.40
C VAL A 105 -3.40 9.52 5.22
N LYS A 106 -3.47 9.48 6.56
CA LYS A 106 -2.60 10.30 7.43
C LYS A 106 -1.11 10.04 7.23
N ALA A 107 -0.72 8.80 6.98
CA ALA A 107 0.67 8.47 6.64
C ALA A 107 1.11 9.15 5.34
N ALA A 108 0.25 9.13 4.32
CA ALA A 108 0.53 9.75 3.04
C ALA A 108 0.57 11.28 3.14
N GLU A 109 -0.35 11.90 3.90
CA GLU A 109 -0.32 13.33 4.20
C GLU A 109 0.93 13.74 5.00
N SER A 110 1.39 12.89 5.92
CA SER A 110 2.61 13.17 6.70
C SER A 110 3.84 13.19 5.79
N MET A 111 3.94 12.22 4.88
CA MET A 111 5.01 12.19 3.88
C MET A 111 4.94 13.37 2.90
N GLU A 112 3.74 13.88 2.62
CA GLU A 112 3.53 15.09 1.82
C GLU A 112 4.03 16.34 2.53
N LYS A 113 3.65 16.52 3.79
CA LYS A 113 4.06 17.66 4.63
C LYS A 113 5.58 17.74 4.76
N ASP A 114 6.24 16.59 4.84
CA ASP A 114 7.70 16.51 4.89
C ASP A 114 8.37 16.69 3.52
N GLY A 115 7.59 16.83 2.44
CA GLY A 115 8.08 17.17 1.10
C GLY A 115 8.63 15.99 0.30
N TRP A 116 8.42 14.74 0.71
CA TRP A 116 9.03 13.57 0.07
C TRP A 116 8.31 13.10 -1.21
N TRP A 117 7.06 13.52 -1.40
CA TRP A 117 6.36 13.31 -2.67
C TRP A 117 6.87 14.20 -3.80
N TRP A 118 7.74 15.17 -3.49
CA TRP A 118 8.26 16.13 -4.46
C TRP A 118 9.17 15.49 -5.50
N THR A 119 8.95 15.88 -6.75
CA THR A 119 9.89 15.70 -7.85
C THR A 119 9.89 16.89 -8.79
N ASP A 120 11.05 17.21 -9.34
CA ASP A 120 11.19 18.07 -10.52
C ASP A 120 10.30 17.56 -11.66
N THR A 121 9.61 18.46 -12.36
CA THR A 121 8.67 18.16 -13.45
C THR A 121 9.33 17.42 -14.62
N GLN A 122 10.66 17.43 -14.71
CA GLN A 122 11.43 16.71 -15.74
C GLN A 122 11.85 15.28 -15.33
N LEU A 123 11.61 14.88 -14.08
CA LEU A 123 12.01 13.55 -13.59
C LEU A 123 11.02 12.48 -14.03
N THR A 124 11.49 11.59 -14.91
CA THR A 124 10.80 10.35 -15.26
C THR A 124 11.45 9.18 -14.51
N ASN A 125 10.74 8.05 -14.40
CA ASN A 125 11.32 6.81 -13.86
C ASN A 125 12.63 6.41 -14.55
N ARG A 126 12.78 6.72 -15.86
CA ARG A 126 14.02 6.49 -16.62
C ARG A 126 15.16 7.39 -16.11
N HIS A 127 14.90 8.68 -15.96
CA HIS A 127 15.91 9.63 -15.46
C HIS A 127 16.33 9.32 -14.03
N ILE A 128 15.39 8.96 -13.15
CA ILE A 128 15.69 8.54 -11.77
C ILE A 128 16.66 7.36 -11.75
N ARG A 129 16.37 6.29 -12.52
CA ARG A 129 17.26 5.10 -12.59
C ARG A 129 18.66 5.46 -13.10
N GLN A 130 18.76 6.31 -14.11
CA GLN A 130 20.03 6.75 -14.66
C GLN A 130 20.83 7.61 -13.66
N SER A 131 20.18 8.52 -12.93
CA SER A 131 20.83 9.34 -11.90
C SER A 131 21.39 8.48 -10.79
N VAL A 132 20.58 7.57 -10.23
CA VAL A 132 21.00 6.66 -9.16
C VAL A 132 22.20 5.81 -9.61
N PHE A 133 22.16 5.28 -10.84
CA PHE A 133 23.27 4.49 -11.38
C PHE A 133 24.54 5.33 -11.52
N LYS A 134 24.46 6.55 -12.06
CA LYS A 134 25.60 7.48 -12.16
C LYS A 134 26.15 7.86 -10.78
N GLU A 135 25.29 8.10 -9.80
CA GLU A 135 25.68 8.40 -8.41
C GLU A 135 26.46 7.24 -7.78
N ILE A 136 26.01 5.99 -7.97
CA ILE A 136 26.70 4.79 -7.48
C ILE A 136 28.07 4.64 -8.16
N LEU A 137 28.15 4.81 -9.48
CA LEU A 137 29.41 4.75 -10.21
C LEU A 137 30.38 5.83 -9.72
N LYS A 138 29.91 7.07 -9.56
CA LYS A 138 30.73 8.18 -9.05
C LYS A 138 31.28 7.84 -7.66
N ARG A 139 30.44 7.37 -6.73
CA ARG A 139 30.90 6.97 -5.38
C ARG A 139 31.87 5.78 -5.40
N LYS A 140 31.72 4.84 -6.35
CA LYS A 140 32.58 3.66 -6.45
C LYS A 140 33.97 3.98 -7.01
N TYR A 141 34.07 4.93 -7.95
CA TYR A 141 35.31 5.20 -8.69
C TYR A 141 35.97 6.55 -8.38
N LEU A 142 35.28 7.46 -7.69
CA LEU A 142 35.82 8.72 -7.19
C LEU A 142 35.57 8.77 -5.66
N PRO A 143 36.56 8.36 -4.83
CA PRO A 143 36.47 8.58 -3.40
C PRO A 143 36.44 10.09 -3.12
N ALA A 144 35.75 10.46 -2.04
CA ALA A 144 35.43 11.83 -1.65
C ALA A 144 36.65 12.70 -1.39
#